data_AF-A0A6J7MPT4-F1
#
_entry.id   AF-A0A6J7MPT4-F1
#
_cell.length_a   1.000
_cell.length_b   1.000
_cell.length_c   1.000
_cell.angle_alpha   90.00
_cell.angle_beta   90.00
_cell.angle_gamma   90.00
#
_symmetry.space_group_name_H-M   'P 1'
#
loop_
_entity.id
_entity.type
_entity.pdbx_description
1 polymer ?
#
loop_
_entity_poly.entity_id
_entity_poly.type
_entity_poly.pdbx_seq_one_letter_code
_entity_poly.pdbx_strand_id
1 'polypeptide(L)'
;MPKGESSSEKRSQTLTILKKLLLNIKALPKSGIYYLNAFLGRAKPVKSKLVFVISFPRSGTHALGSLVSQENLGFRYHGEFFAFNHWSSVIERLNRYYPFFSFRYYLNFRTQRQKWRTYRFESSSLNASQTMRAIKKIHGIHIIKVFPTHLSDDVLQSIIAEHKPHIIFLRRNHLDRFVSHKKANKTGKWHTAATEGVQIEIDETELNRFINEYEKFYERYFTFATKQGCAILDIDYEMLQDSQTIDSIQHFSAWDGFADFSKLAKIPTTAKQDSSRLVQDSYLTKTGKKSVDFEFRKIVVS
;
A
#
# COMPACT_ATOMS: atom_id res chain seq x y z
N MET A 1 27.96 -8.08 11.39
CA MET A 1 28.47 -6.74 11.71
C MET A 1 28.18 -5.81 10.55
N PRO A 2 27.55 -4.64 10.74
CA PRO A 2 27.34 -3.71 9.62
C PRO A 2 28.70 -3.12 9.23
N LYS A 3 29.06 -3.23 7.93
CA LYS A 3 30.22 -2.55 7.36
C LYS A 3 30.08 -1.05 7.64
N GLY A 4 31.10 -0.43 8.23
CA GLY A 4 31.10 1.01 8.50
C GLY A 4 30.92 1.79 7.21
N GLU A 5 29.94 2.71 7.19
CA GLU A 5 29.72 3.61 6.05
C GLU A 5 30.97 4.48 5.79
N SER A 6 31.37 4.57 4.53
CA SER A 6 32.53 5.35 4.09
C SER A 6 32.33 6.86 4.30
N SER A 7 33.42 7.63 4.38
CA SER A 7 33.36 9.09 4.60
C SER A 7 32.66 9.85 3.45
N SER A 8 32.75 9.32 2.22
CA SER A 8 32.07 9.86 1.04
C SER A 8 30.56 9.61 1.09
N GLU A 9 30.12 8.44 1.54
CA GLU A 9 28.70 8.12 1.75
C GLU A 9 28.08 9.01 2.83
N LYS A 10 28.78 9.21 3.95
CA LYS A 10 28.30 10.11 5.02
C LYS A 10 28.12 11.55 4.54
N ARG A 11 29.06 12.09 3.75
CA ARG A 11 28.93 13.45 3.16
C ARG A 11 27.76 13.55 2.19
N SER A 12 27.58 12.56 1.31
CA SER A 12 26.46 12.51 0.37
C SER A 12 25.10 12.44 1.08
N GLN A 13 25.03 11.67 2.17
CA GLN A 13 23.84 11.57 2.99
C GLN A 13 23.48 12.89 3.70
N THR A 14 24.46 13.57 4.31
CA THR A 14 24.26 14.87 4.94
C THR A 14 23.76 15.91 3.94
N LEU A 15 24.34 15.95 2.73
CA LEU A 15 23.89 16.83 1.66
C LEU A 15 22.43 16.58 1.27
N THR A 16 22.02 15.31 1.24
CA THR A 16 20.64 14.93 0.89
C THR A 16 19.64 15.34 1.99
N ILE A 17 20.00 15.16 3.26
CA ILE A 17 19.20 15.61 4.41
C ILE A 17 19.02 17.13 4.35
N LEU A 18 20.09 17.88 4.13
CA LEU A 18 20.05 19.33 4.02
C LEU A 18 19.18 19.79 2.84
N LYS A 19 19.30 19.15 1.68
CA LYS A 19 18.43 19.41 0.51
C LYS A 19 16.95 19.21 0.84
N LYS A 20 16.60 18.12 1.55
CA LYS A 20 15.21 17.86 1.96
C LYS A 20 14.72 18.88 2.99
N LEU A 21 15.56 19.29 3.95
CA LEU A 21 15.22 20.34 4.90
C LEU A 21 14.97 21.68 4.19
N LEU A 22 15.86 22.10 3.30
CA LEU A 22 15.74 23.33 2.51
C LEU A 22 14.46 23.34 1.65
N LEU A 23 14.08 22.20 1.07
CA LEU A 23 12.83 22.06 0.32
C LEU A 23 11.61 22.32 1.20
N ASN A 24 11.64 21.92 2.47
CA ASN A 24 10.56 22.17 3.42
C ASN A 24 10.52 23.63 3.85
N ILE A 25 11.67 24.25 4.12
CA ILE A 25 11.78 25.69 4.44
C ILE A 25 11.20 26.53 3.28
N LYS A 26 11.57 26.21 2.03
CA LYS A 26 11.04 26.88 0.83
C LYS A 26 9.53 26.69 0.65
N ALA A 27 8.93 25.69 1.28
CA ALA A 27 7.48 25.46 1.23
C ALA A 27 6.70 26.25 2.29
N LEU A 28 7.35 26.79 3.33
CA LEU A 28 6.70 27.52 4.42
C LEU A 28 5.87 28.72 3.94
N PRO A 29 6.35 29.60 3.02
CA PRO A 29 5.53 30.70 2.53
C PRO A 29 4.25 30.20 1.85
N LYS A 30 4.34 29.13 1.05
CA LYS A 30 3.16 28.52 0.40
C LYS A 30 2.19 27.91 1.41
N SER A 31 2.70 27.37 2.51
CA SER A 31 1.87 26.88 3.61
C SER A 31 1.18 28.02 4.35
N GLY A 32 1.90 29.09 4.69
CA GLY A 32 1.35 30.29 5.32
C GLY A 32 0.25 30.93 4.48
N ILE A 33 0.48 31.11 3.17
CA ILE A 33 -0.54 31.61 2.23
C ILE A 33 -1.77 30.70 2.21
N TYR A 34 -1.58 29.38 2.22
CA TYR A 34 -2.70 28.44 2.26
C TYR A 34 -3.52 28.61 3.55
N TYR A 35 -2.88 28.66 4.72
CA TYR A 35 -3.57 28.82 5.99
C TYR A 35 -4.27 30.18 6.12
N LEU A 36 -3.66 31.25 5.62
CA LEU A 36 -4.30 32.57 5.54
C LEU A 36 -5.53 32.54 4.65
N ASN A 37 -5.44 31.95 3.45
CA ASN A 37 -6.59 31.80 2.57
C ASN A 37 -7.69 30.93 3.17
N ALA A 38 -7.33 29.85 3.89
CA ALA A 38 -8.30 29.02 4.60
C ALA A 38 -9.00 29.79 5.72
N PHE A 39 -8.25 30.57 6.50
CA PHE A 39 -8.79 31.44 7.55
C PHE A 39 -9.75 32.50 6.99
N LEU A 40 -9.42 33.09 5.83
CA LEU A 40 -10.26 34.06 5.14
C LEU A 40 -11.42 33.44 4.34
N GLY A 41 -11.64 32.12 4.41
CA GLY A 41 -12.69 31.44 3.65
C GLY A 41 -12.46 31.38 2.12
N ARG A 42 -11.25 31.67 1.66
CA ARG A 42 -10.85 31.73 0.23
C ARG A 42 -10.26 30.43 -0.31
N ALA A 43 -10.15 29.39 0.52
CA ALA A 43 -9.61 28.10 0.09
C ALA A 43 -10.59 27.39 -0.85
N LYS A 44 -10.18 27.17 -2.11
CA LYS A 44 -11.01 26.47 -3.09
C LYS A 44 -11.08 24.96 -2.75
N PRO A 45 -12.26 24.34 -2.86
CA PRO A 45 -12.37 22.89 -2.75
C PRO A 45 -11.59 22.23 -3.89
N VAL A 46 -11.00 21.07 -3.61
CA VAL A 46 -10.32 20.26 -4.61
C VAL A 46 -11.05 18.93 -4.76
N LYS A 47 -11.15 18.44 -6.00
CA LYS A 47 -11.66 17.09 -6.25
C LYS A 47 -10.61 16.08 -5.80
N SER A 48 -10.83 15.43 -4.67
CA SER A 48 -9.91 14.47 -4.08
C SER A 48 -10.66 13.24 -3.60
N LYS A 49 -10.18 12.05 -3.98
CA LYS A 49 -10.77 10.76 -3.57
C LYS A 49 -9.70 9.90 -2.91
N LEU A 50 -10.06 9.26 -1.80
CA LEU A 50 -9.20 8.29 -1.13
C LEU A 50 -9.68 6.88 -1.47
N VAL A 51 -8.73 6.04 -1.88
CA VAL A 51 -8.95 4.61 -2.11
C VAL A 51 -7.91 3.84 -1.32
N PHE A 52 -8.35 2.91 -0.49
CA PHE A 52 -7.45 2.01 0.24
C PHE A 52 -7.43 0.65 -0.43
N VAL A 53 -6.24 0.15 -0.72
CA VAL A 53 -6.03 -1.26 -1.09
C VAL A 53 -5.63 -1.98 0.19
N ILE A 54 -6.61 -2.59 0.85
CA ILE A 54 -6.39 -3.37 2.07
C ILE A 54 -6.11 -4.81 1.66
N SER A 55 -4.90 -5.27 1.94
CA SER A 55 -4.44 -6.57 1.45
C SER A 55 -3.25 -7.07 2.26
N PHE A 56 -2.46 -7.97 1.68
CA PHE A 56 -1.39 -8.69 2.36
C PHE A 56 -0.13 -8.73 1.52
N PRO A 57 1.06 -8.84 2.12
CA PRO A 57 2.28 -9.10 1.37
C PRO A 57 2.09 -10.28 0.41
N ARG A 58 2.55 -10.12 -0.84
CA ARG A 58 2.49 -11.16 -1.88
C ARG A 58 1.10 -11.50 -2.43
N SER A 59 0.08 -10.69 -2.17
CA SER A 59 -1.28 -10.87 -2.75
C SER A 59 -1.44 -10.37 -4.19
N GLY A 60 -0.41 -9.74 -4.78
CA GLY A 60 -0.52 -9.14 -6.12
C GLY A 60 -0.83 -7.64 -6.15
N THR A 61 -0.76 -6.94 -5.02
CA THR A 61 -0.95 -5.47 -4.96
C THR A 61 -0.05 -4.68 -5.92
N HIS A 62 1.09 -5.23 -6.36
CA HIS A 62 1.93 -4.58 -7.38
C HIS A 62 1.30 -4.63 -8.76
N ALA A 63 0.69 -5.76 -9.13
CA ALA A 63 -0.05 -5.89 -10.39
C ALA A 63 -1.23 -4.91 -10.38
N LEU A 64 -2.02 -4.90 -9.30
CA LEU A 64 -3.10 -3.93 -9.10
C LEU A 64 -2.58 -2.49 -9.18
N GLY A 65 -1.49 -2.18 -8.46
CA GLY A 65 -0.86 -0.86 -8.48
C GLY A 65 -0.49 -0.40 -9.90
N SER A 66 0.00 -1.30 -10.75
CA SER A 66 0.34 -0.97 -12.14
C SER A 66 -0.88 -0.63 -13.01
N LEU A 67 -2.05 -1.18 -12.71
CA LEU A 67 -3.32 -0.87 -13.40
C LEU A 67 -3.85 0.52 -13.04
N VAL A 68 -3.56 0.97 -11.82
CA VAL A 68 -4.15 2.18 -11.24
C VAL A 68 -3.11 3.29 -10.98
N SER A 69 -1.89 3.15 -11.48
CA SER A 69 -0.82 4.15 -11.33
C SER A 69 -0.69 4.98 -12.62
N GLN A 70 -1.60 5.92 -12.82
CA GLN A 70 -1.65 6.79 -14.01
C GLN A 70 -1.68 8.27 -13.57
N GLU A 71 -0.53 8.81 -13.15
CA GLU A 71 -0.46 10.15 -12.54
C GLU A 71 -0.95 11.27 -13.48
N ASN A 72 -0.73 11.12 -14.78
CA ASN A 72 -1.20 12.02 -15.84
C ASN A 72 -2.74 12.09 -15.92
N LEU A 73 -3.42 11.02 -15.53
CA LEU A 73 -4.89 10.92 -15.47
C LEU A 73 -5.43 11.20 -14.06
N GLY A 74 -4.58 11.64 -13.14
CA GLY A 74 -4.95 11.98 -11.76
C GLY A 74 -4.97 10.79 -10.79
N PHE A 75 -4.66 9.58 -11.25
CA PHE A 75 -4.52 8.40 -10.40
C PHE A 75 -3.13 8.32 -9.77
N ARG A 76 -3.06 8.46 -8.45
CA ARG A 76 -1.81 8.57 -7.68
C ARG A 76 -1.70 7.37 -6.75
N TYR A 77 -0.86 6.40 -7.12
CA TYR A 77 -0.59 5.21 -6.33
C TYR A 77 0.56 5.46 -5.33
N HIS A 78 0.27 5.39 -4.03
CA HIS A 78 1.22 5.69 -2.95
C HIS A 78 1.89 4.45 -2.36
N GLY A 79 1.66 3.25 -2.91
CA GLY A 79 2.23 2.01 -2.41
C GLY A 79 2.08 1.85 -0.89
N GLU A 80 3.07 1.25 -0.24
CA GLU A 80 3.15 1.03 1.22
C GLU A 80 3.56 2.32 1.96
N PHE A 81 2.78 3.38 1.78
CA PHE A 81 3.01 4.71 2.33
C PHE A 81 3.18 4.71 3.86
N PHE A 82 2.30 3.99 4.56
CA PHE A 82 2.33 3.93 6.02
C PHE A 82 3.47 3.08 6.59
N ALA A 83 4.14 2.28 5.76
CA ALA A 83 5.35 1.56 6.15
C ALA A 83 6.64 2.31 5.79
N PHE A 84 6.55 3.57 5.34
CA PHE A 84 7.68 4.33 4.82
C PHE A 84 8.48 3.58 3.74
N ASN A 85 7.80 2.79 2.90
CA ASN A 85 8.41 1.99 1.83
C ASN A 85 8.16 2.59 0.44
N HIS A 86 7.54 3.76 0.35
CA HIS A 86 7.23 4.43 -0.91
C HIS A 86 7.63 5.91 -0.87
N TRP A 87 8.17 6.41 -1.99
CA TRP A 87 8.44 7.83 -2.19
C TRP A 87 7.82 8.34 -3.50
N SER A 88 7.13 9.47 -3.47
CA SER A 88 6.54 10.12 -4.65
C SER A 88 6.58 11.65 -4.57
N SER A 89 6.32 12.32 -5.70
CA SER A 89 6.22 13.79 -5.78
C SER A 89 5.11 14.36 -4.86
N VAL A 90 4.08 13.56 -4.57
CA VAL A 90 2.97 13.94 -3.68
C VAL A 90 3.44 14.15 -2.25
N ILE A 91 4.42 13.38 -1.78
CA ILE A 91 5.01 13.54 -0.45
C ILE A 91 5.57 14.94 -0.25
N GLU A 92 6.24 15.49 -1.27
CA GLU A 92 6.78 16.85 -1.21
C GLU A 92 5.68 17.90 -1.26
N ARG A 93 4.59 17.65 -1.99
CA ARG A 93 3.42 18.53 -2.05
C ARG A 93 2.69 18.62 -0.70
N LEU A 94 2.75 17.58 0.13
CA LEU A 94 2.14 17.59 1.46
C LEU A 94 2.71 18.68 2.37
N ASN A 95 3.94 19.14 2.14
CA ASN A 95 4.54 20.24 2.92
C ASN A 95 3.70 21.52 2.93
N ARG A 96 2.92 21.76 1.88
CA ARG A 96 2.00 22.90 1.81
C ARG A 96 0.91 22.82 2.89
N TYR A 97 0.44 21.61 3.19
CA TYR A 97 -0.70 21.37 4.06
C TYR A 97 -0.32 20.78 5.42
N TYR A 98 0.87 20.20 5.51
CA TYR A 98 1.45 19.66 6.73
C TYR A 98 2.95 20.01 6.71
N PRO A 99 3.35 21.14 7.34
CA PRO A 99 4.73 21.60 7.33
C PRO A 99 5.72 20.54 7.79
N PHE A 100 6.90 20.53 7.17
CA PHE A 100 7.97 19.57 7.44
C PHE A 100 7.60 18.09 7.20
N PHE A 101 6.48 17.79 6.52
CA PHE A 101 6.04 16.42 6.29
C PHE A 101 7.07 15.61 5.52
N SER A 102 7.51 16.07 4.35
CA SER A 102 8.42 15.31 3.49
C SER A 102 9.78 15.09 4.13
N PHE A 103 10.25 16.05 4.94
CA PHE A 103 11.48 15.90 5.70
C PHE A 103 11.35 14.81 6.77
N ARG A 104 10.30 14.88 7.61
CA ARG A 104 10.04 13.86 8.64
C ARG A 104 9.80 12.48 8.03
N TYR A 105 9.05 12.42 6.93
CA TYR A 105 8.81 11.17 6.19
C TYR A 105 10.12 10.61 5.64
N TYR A 106 10.98 11.45 5.06
CA TYR A 106 12.28 11.03 4.52
C TYR A 106 13.20 10.42 5.58
N LEU A 107 13.25 10.98 6.79
CA LEU A 107 14.04 10.42 7.89
C LEU A 107 13.58 9.00 8.24
N ASN A 108 12.26 8.77 8.34
CA ASN A 108 11.70 7.45 8.63
C ASN A 108 11.88 6.47 7.46
N PHE A 109 11.65 6.90 6.23
CA PHE A 109 11.90 6.13 5.00
C PHE A 109 13.34 5.62 4.93
N ARG A 110 14.30 6.47 5.27
CA ARG A 110 15.72 6.06 5.33
C ARG A 110 15.95 5.02 6.43
N THR A 111 15.46 5.26 7.65
CA THR A 111 15.63 4.32 8.76
C THR A 111 15.02 2.94 8.44
N GLN A 112 13.84 2.92 7.84
CA GLN A 112 13.17 1.71 7.35
C GLN A 112 14.02 0.94 6.33
N ARG A 113 14.69 1.64 5.40
CA ARG A 113 15.58 1.00 4.42
C ARG A 113 16.90 0.49 5.01
N GLN A 114 17.37 1.09 6.11
CA GLN A 114 18.62 0.71 6.77
C GLN A 114 18.43 -0.45 7.75
N LYS A 115 17.32 -0.44 8.47
CA LYS A 115 16.94 -1.47 9.43
C LYS A 115 15.75 -2.19 8.81
N TRP A 116 15.93 -3.38 8.25
CA TRP A 116 14.86 -4.27 7.74
C TRP A 116 13.92 -4.74 8.86
N ARG A 117 13.33 -3.80 9.60
CA ARG A 117 12.32 -3.98 10.62
C ARG A 117 11.13 -3.13 10.19
N THR A 118 9.93 -3.67 10.26
CA THR A 118 8.71 -2.96 9.89
C THR A 118 8.42 -1.90 10.95
N TYR A 119 8.85 -0.65 10.72
CA TYR A 119 8.43 0.47 11.56
C TYR A 119 6.97 0.78 11.26
N ARG A 120 6.13 0.74 12.29
CA ARG A 120 4.75 1.23 12.17
C ARG A 120 4.77 2.74 11.93
N PHE A 121 3.84 3.27 11.15
CA PHE A 121 3.77 4.71 10.89
C PHE A 121 3.75 5.54 12.19
N GLU A 122 3.05 5.04 13.20
CA GLU A 122 2.84 5.66 14.51
C GLU A 122 4.09 5.72 15.37
N SER A 123 5.13 4.95 15.04
CA SER A 123 6.43 5.06 15.72
C SER A 123 7.22 6.31 15.30
N SER A 124 6.70 7.08 14.33
CA SER A 124 7.27 8.32 13.85
C SER A 124 6.63 9.55 14.50
N SER A 125 7.18 10.74 14.21
CA SER A 125 6.58 12.03 14.59
C SER A 125 5.46 12.50 13.65
N LEU A 126 4.97 11.64 12.74
CA LEU A 126 3.89 11.95 11.82
C LEU A 126 2.56 11.40 12.35
N ASN A 127 1.49 12.19 12.20
CA ASN A 127 0.14 11.77 12.54
C ASN A 127 -0.62 11.29 11.29
N ALA A 128 -1.16 10.06 11.33
CA ALA A 128 -1.78 9.44 10.17
C ALA A 128 -3.09 10.15 9.74
N SER A 129 -3.97 10.50 10.68
CA SER A 129 -5.21 11.26 10.37
C SER A 129 -4.92 12.64 9.80
N GLN A 130 -3.98 13.39 10.38
CA GLN A 130 -3.53 14.67 9.84
C GLN A 130 -2.93 14.51 8.43
N THR A 131 -2.21 13.42 8.19
CA THR A 131 -1.66 13.09 6.87
C THR A 131 -2.78 12.85 5.86
N MET A 132 -3.83 12.10 6.22
CA MET A 132 -4.98 11.88 5.35
C MET A 132 -5.75 13.17 5.06
N ARG A 133 -5.96 14.04 6.06
CA ARG A 133 -6.51 15.39 5.86
C ARG A 133 -5.67 16.22 4.89
N ALA A 134 -4.35 16.13 4.97
CA ALA A 134 -3.43 16.82 4.07
C ALA A 134 -3.48 16.24 2.64
N ILE A 135 -3.58 14.92 2.50
CA ILE A 135 -3.74 14.25 1.19
C ILE A 135 -5.05 14.70 0.53
N LYS A 136 -6.16 14.78 1.27
CA LYS A 136 -7.47 15.24 0.72
C LYS A 136 -7.45 16.68 0.20
N LYS A 137 -6.43 17.48 0.54
CA LYS A 137 -6.21 18.84 0.01
C LYS A 137 -5.42 18.86 -1.30
N ILE A 138 -5.03 17.70 -1.81
CA ILE A 138 -4.37 17.53 -3.10
C ILE A 138 -5.40 16.97 -4.09
N HIS A 139 -5.48 17.58 -5.27
CA HIS A 139 -6.32 17.06 -6.35
C HIS A 139 -5.77 15.72 -6.87
N GLY A 140 -6.66 14.72 -6.96
CA GLY A 140 -6.35 13.40 -7.48
C GLY A 140 -7.14 12.27 -6.83
N ILE A 141 -7.00 11.08 -7.39
CA ILE A 141 -7.43 9.81 -6.80
C ILE A 141 -6.19 9.25 -6.10
N HIS A 142 -6.24 9.15 -4.77
CA HIS A 142 -5.12 8.74 -3.95
C HIS A 142 -5.31 7.30 -3.50
N ILE A 143 -4.51 6.40 -4.06
CA ILE A 143 -4.62 4.97 -3.82
C ILE A 143 -3.49 4.56 -2.88
N ILE A 144 -3.84 4.14 -1.67
CA ILE A 144 -2.89 3.85 -0.59
C ILE A 144 -3.00 2.38 -0.22
N LYS A 145 -1.86 1.69 -0.18
CA LYS A 145 -1.79 0.28 0.18
C LYS A 145 -1.63 0.14 1.69
N VAL A 146 -2.49 -0.67 2.29
CA VAL A 146 -2.52 -0.90 3.74
C VAL A 146 -2.44 -2.41 4.00
N PHE A 147 -1.38 -2.81 4.70
CA PHE A 147 -1.18 -4.19 5.14
C PHE A 147 -1.27 -4.27 6.67
N PRO A 148 -1.38 -5.49 7.23
CA PRO A 148 -1.18 -5.69 8.65
C PRO A 148 0.13 -5.03 9.10
N THR A 149 0.10 -4.46 10.31
CA THR A 149 1.23 -3.76 10.96
C THR A 149 1.63 -2.40 10.38
N HIS A 150 1.05 -1.94 9.27
CA HIS A 150 1.32 -0.58 8.78
C HIS A 150 0.82 0.50 9.77
N LEU A 151 -0.33 0.22 10.38
CA LEU A 151 -1.01 1.02 11.39
C LEU A 151 -1.54 0.09 12.49
N SER A 152 -1.72 0.60 13.70
CA SER A 152 -2.52 -0.02 14.75
C SER A 152 -3.99 -0.07 14.36
N ASP A 153 -4.74 -0.94 15.05
CA ASP A 153 -6.15 -1.11 14.77
C ASP A 153 -6.95 0.16 15.03
N ASP A 154 -6.71 0.82 16.15
CA ASP A 154 -7.41 2.05 16.54
C ASP A 154 -7.19 3.17 15.52
N VAL A 155 -5.96 3.32 15.02
CA VAL A 155 -5.64 4.36 14.04
C VAL A 155 -6.23 4.06 12.67
N LEU A 156 -6.14 2.82 12.19
CA LEU A 156 -6.73 2.47 10.89
C LEU A 156 -8.26 2.58 10.92
N GLN A 157 -8.90 2.13 11.99
CA GLN A 157 -10.35 2.28 12.18
C GLN A 157 -10.76 3.75 12.28
N SER A 158 -10.02 4.59 13.02
CA SER A 158 -10.27 6.03 13.10
C SER A 158 -10.18 6.70 11.71
N ILE A 159 -9.16 6.35 10.91
CA ILE A 159 -8.99 6.86 9.56
C ILE A 159 -10.14 6.43 8.64
N ILE A 160 -10.56 5.17 8.71
CA ILE A 160 -11.68 4.64 7.93
C ILE A 160 -12.97 5.37 8.31
N ALA A 161 -13.25 5.53 9.61
CA ALA A 161 -14.45 6.20 10.09
C ALA A 161 -14.47 7.69 9.71
N GLU A 162 -13.35 8.42 9.87
CA GLU A 162 -13.27 9.85 9.57
C GLU A 162 -13.36 10.12 8.06
N HIS A 163 -12.65 9.33 7.25
CA HIS A 163 -12.44 9.68 5.84
C HIS A 163 -13.29 8.90 4.85
N LYS A 164 -13.92 7.81 5.29
CA LYS A 164 -14.76 6.91 4.48
C LYS A 164 -14.14 6.62 3.10
N PRO A 165 -12.91 6.08 3.04
CA PRO A 165 -12.28 5.76 1.77
C PRO A 165 -13.09 4.70 1.01
N HIS A 166 -12.98 4.68 -0.31
CA HIS A 166 -13.33 3.49 -1.07
C HIS A 166 -12.31 2.39 -0.74
N ILE A 167 -12.75 1.17 -0.49
CA ILE A 167 -11.86 0.09 -0.07
C ILE A 167 -11.87 -1.04 -1.09
N ILE A 168 -10.67 -1.39 -1.56
CA ILE A 168 -10.44 -2.59 -2.36
C ILE A 168 -9.79 -3.63 -1.47
N PHE A 169 -10.48 -4.74 -1.21
CA PHE A 169 -9.87 -5.94 -0.66
C PHE A 169 -9.33 -6.79 -1.81
N LEU A 170 -8.02 -7.02 -1.81
CA LEU A 170 -7.36 -7.94 -2.74
C LEU A 170 -6.96 -9.20 -1.98
N ARG A 171 -7.71 -10.27 -2.22
CA ARG A 171 -7.42 -11.60 -1.67
C ARG A 171 -6.54 -12.40 -2.64
N ARG A 172 -5.97 -13.48 -2.13
CA ARG A 172 -5.19 -14.48 -2.87
C ARG A 172 -5.12 -15.74 -2.03
N ASN A 173 -5.18 -16.90 -2.66
CA ASN A 173 -5.00 -18.21 -2.04
C ASN A 173 -3.87 -18.21 -0.99
N HIS A 174 -4.15 -18.75 0.19
CA HIS A 174 -3.26 -18.68 1.34
C HIS A 174 -1.96 -19.45 1.14
N LEU A 175 -2.01 -20.64 0.53
CA LEU A 175 -0.85 -21.47 0.28
C LEU A 175 0.09 -20.80 -0.72
N ASP A 176 -0.46 -20.28 -1.82
CA ASP A 176 0.31 -19.52 -2.81
C ASP A 176 0.97 -18.28 -2.19
N ARG A 177 0.23 -17.56 -1.34
CA ARG A 177 0.77 -16.38 -0.65
C ARG A 177 1.86 -16.77 0.35
N PHE A 178 1.67 -17.83 1.12
CA PHE A 178 2.63 -18.32 2.11
C PHE A 178 3.94 -18.75 1.46
N VAL A 179 3.88 -19.59 0.42
CA VAL A 179 5.07 -20.01 -0.34
C VAL A 179 5.81 -18.80 -0.91
N SER A 180 5.06 -17.87 -1.52
CA SER A 180 5.63 -16.65 -2.09
C SER A 180 6.30 -15.77 -1.01
N HIS A 181 5.74 -15.72 0.20
CA HIS A 181 6.29 -14.98 1.33
C HIS A 181 7.57 -15.63 1.87
N LYS A 182 7.58 -16.96 2.06
CA LYS A 182 8.75 -17.71 2.51
C LYS A 182 9.92 -17.61 1.51
N LYS A 183 9.65 -17.70 0.20
CA LYS A 183 10.66 -17.50 -0.85
C LYS A 183 11.26 -16.08 -0.82
N ALA A 184 10.42 -15.05 -0.65
CA ALA A 184 10.88 -13.67 -0.52
C ALA A 184 11.76 -13.47 0.74
N ASN A 185 11.35 -14.02 1.88
CA ASN A 185 12.13 -13.96 3.12
C ASN A 185 13.49 -14.68 2.98
N LYS A 186 13.51 -15.86 2.36
CA LYS A 186 14.73 -16.65 2.17
C LYS A 186 15.74 -15.98 1.22
N THR A 187 15.26 -15.29 0.20
CA THR A 187 16.13 -14.66 -0.83
C THR A 187 16.42 -13.19 -0.57
N GLY A 188 15.65 -12.52 0.30
CA GLY A 188 15.64 -11.07 0.43
C GLY A 188 15.08 -10.34 -0.80
N LYS A 189 14.58 -11.07 -1.82
CA LYS A 189 14.06 -10.50 -3.07
C LYS A 189 12.54 -10.48 -3.05
N TRP A 190 11.98 -9.27 -2.97
CA TRP A 190 10.53 -9.05 -2.81
C TRP A 190 9.80 -8.75 -4.13
N HIS A 191 10.53 -8.41 -5.19
CA HIS A 191 9.98 -8.05 -6.50
C HIS A 191 10.78 -8.72 -7.63
N THR A 192 10.08 -9.08 -8.72
CA THR A 192 10.67 -9.42 -10.04
C THR A 192 11.91 -10.32 -10.01
N ALA A 193 11.91 -11.37 -9.19
CA ALA A 193 13.00 -12.35 -9.11
C ALA A 193 12.47 -13.74 -9.43
N ALA A 194 13.20 -14.49 -10.26
CA ALA A 194 12.99 -15.92 -10.43
C ALA A 194 13.42 -16.61 -9.12
N THR A 195 12.48 -17.28 -8.48
CA THR A 195 12.66 -18.03 -7.23
C THR A 195 12.30 -19.51 -7.40
N GLU A 196 12.24 -19.99 -8.65
CA GLU A 196 11.82 -21.35 -9.01
C GLU A 196 12.68 -22.42 -8.35
N GLY A 197 14.01 -22.19 -8.27
CA GLY A 197 14.96 -23.08 -7.60
C GLY A 197 15.02 -22.94 -6.07
N VAL A 198 14.22 -22.03 -5.47
CA VAL A 198 14.25 -21.81 -4.02
C VAL A 198 13.42 -22.88 -3.33
N GLN A 199 14.12 -23.86 -2.76
CA GLN A 199 13.52 -24.87 -1.88
C GLN A 199 13.07 -24.23 -0.57
N ILE A 200 11.82 -24.45 -0.17
CA ILE A 200 11.30 -24.08 1.14
C ILE A 200 10.56 -25.26 1.73
N GLU A 201 10.61 -25.37 3.06
CA GLU A 201 9.77 -26.29 3.82
C GLU A 201 8.51 -25.56 4.28
N ILE A 202 7.37 -26.25 4.20
CA ILE A 202 6.09 -25.76 4.72
C ILE A 202 5.85 -26.41 6.07
N ASP A 203 6.00 -25.62 7.13
CA ASP A 203 5.55 -25.97 8.47
C ASP A 203 4.05 -25.69 8.59
N GLU A 204 3.27 -26.71 8.94
CA GLU A 204 1.80 -26.62 9.01
C GLU A 204 1.32 -25.71 10.14
N THR A 205 2.03 -25.67 11.26
CA THR A 205 1.70 -24.79 12.39
C THR A 205 1.92 -23.33 11.99
N GLU A 206 3.02 -23.03 11.31
CA GLU A 206 3.32 -21.71 10.77
C GLU A 206 2.30 -21.29 9.71
N LEU A 207 1.93 -22.20 8.80
CA LEU A 207 0.92 -21.96 7.77
C LEU A 207 -0.46 -21.67 8.39
N ASN A 208 -0.89 -22.46 9.36
CA ASN A 208 -2.18 -22.25 10.02
C ASN A 208 -2.22 -20.93 10.80
N ARG A 209 -1.13 -20.57 11.51
CA ARG A 209 -1.01 -19.26 12.15
C ARG A 209 -1.09 -18.13 11.11
N PHE A 210 -0.36 -18.27 10.00
CA PHE A 210 -0.39 -17.31 8.90
C PHE A 210 -1.82 -17.13 8.37
N ILE A 211 -2.54 -18.21 8.06
CA ILE A 211 -3.94 -18.16 7.60
C ILE A 211 -4.80 -17.39 8.61
N ASN A 212 -4.82 -17.83 9.86
CA ASN A 212 -5.66 -17.28 10.92
C ASN A 212 -5.42 -15.78 11.16
N GLU A 213 -4.17 -15.32 11.16
CA GLU A 213 -3.85 -13.90 11.38
C GLU A 213 -4.40 -13.01 10.25
N TYR A 214 -4.27 -13.46 9.01
CA TYR A 214 -4.71 -12.67 7.85
C TYR A 214 -6.22 -12.71 7.63
N GLU A 215 -6.87 -13.83 7.92
CA GLU A 215 -8.35 -13.91 7.91
C GLU A 215 -8.95 -12.99 8.98
N LYS A 216 -8.44 -13.02 10.22
CA LYS A 216 -8.88 -12.11 11.29
C LYS A 216 -8.72 -10.64 10.92
N PHE A 217 -7.61 -10.28 10.28
CA PHE A 217 -7.40 -8.92 9.80
C PHE A 217 -8.43 -8.55 8.71
N TYR A 218 -8.61 -9.41 7.71
CA TYR A 218 -9.59 -9.21 6.64
C TYR A 218 -11.01 -9.01 7.21
N GLU A 219 -11.47 -9.94 8.05
CA GLU A 219 -12.80 -9.92 8.64
C GLU A 219 -13.05 -8.67 9.48
N ARG A 220 -12.08 -8.29 10.31
CA ARG A 220 -12.17 -7.09 11.14
C ARG A 220 -12.41 -5.84 10.29
N TYR A 221 -11.58 -5.64 9.27
CA TYR A 221 -11.65 -4.40 8.48
C TYR A 221 -12.78 -4.41 7.48
N PHE A 222 -13.14 -5.57 6.94
CA PHE A 222 -14.31 -5.71 6.07
C PHE A 222 -15.59 -5.37 6.84
N THR A 223 -15.78 -5.98 8.02
CA THR A 223 -16.95 -5.74 8.88
C THR A 223 -16.99 -4.29 9.36
N PHE A 224 -15.86 -3.76 9.84
CA PHE A 224 -15.79 -2.39 10.30
C PHE A 224 -16.09 -1.38 9.18
N ALA A 225 -15.46 -1.54 8.02
CA ALA A 225 -15.69 -0.63 6.88
C ALA A 225 -17.15 -0.67 6.39
N THR A 226 -17.75 -1.86 6.35
CA THR A 226 -19.17 -2.03 6.02
C THR A 226 -20.04 -1.26 7.00
N LYS A 227 -19.79 -1.41 8.31
CA LYS A 227 -20.51 -0.68 9.37
C LYS A 227 -20.34 0.84 9.28
N GLN A 228 -19.19 1.32 8.81
CA GLN A 228 -18.94 2.76 8.58
C GLN A 228 -19.57 3.29 7.27
N GLY A 229 -20.19 2.43 6.47
CA GLY A 229 -20.79 2.77 5.18
C GLY A 229 -19.75 3.10 4.11
N CYS A 230 -18.56 2.48 4.16
CA CYS A 230 -17.57 2.60 3.10
C CYS A 230 -18.02 1.81 1.87
N ALA A 231 -17.76 2.33 0.67
CA ALA A 231 -17.87 1.54 -0.54
C ALA A 231 -16.76 0.48 -0.55
N ILE A 232 -17.11 -0.77 -0.86
CA ILE A 232 -16.18 -1.91 -0.84
C ILE A 232 -16.23 -2.63 -2.19
N LEU A 233 -15.03 -2.90 -2.73
CA LEU A 233 -14.81 -3.82 -3.83
C LEU A 233 -13.93 -4.96 -3.33
N ASP A 234 -14.43 -6.19 -3.40
CA ASP A 234 -13.72 -7.38 -2.94
C ASP A 234 -13.42 -8.30 -4.13
N ILE A 235 -12.14 -8.49 -4.41
CA ILE A 235 -11.64 -9.20 -5.58
C ILE A 235 -10.58 -10.23 -5.20
N ASP A 236 -10.52 -11.31 -6.00
CA ASP A 236 -9.41 -12.25 -5.94
C ASP A 236 -8.28 -11.87 -6.88
N TYR A 237 -7.07 -12.34 -6.57
CA TYR A 237 -5.88 -12.08 -7.37
C TYR A 237 -6.01 -12.63 -8.79
N GLU A 238 -6.59 -13.82 -8.94
CA GLU A 238 -6.81 -14.49 -10.22
C GLU A 238 -7.71 -13.64 -11.14
N MET A 239 -8.61 -12.84 -10.58
CA MET A 239 -9.48 -11.93 -11.33
C MET A 239 -8.75 -10.73 -11.92
N LEU A 240 -7.50 -10.45 -11.52
CA LEU A 240 -6.70 -9.35 -12.11
C LEU A 240 -6.27 -9.61 -13.56
N GLN A 241 -6.58 -10.79 -14.11
CA GLN A 241 -6.39 -11.13 -15.52
C GLN A 241 -7.64 -10.86 -16.37
N ASP A 242 -8.80 -10.65 -15.73
CA ASP A 242 -10.07 -10.41 -16.39
C ASP A 242 -10.28 -8.91 -16.68
N SER A 243 -10.61 -8.57 -17.93
CA SER A 243 -10.77 -7.18 -18.36
C SER A 243 -11.95 -6.50 -17.68
N GLN A 244 -13.05 -7.21 -17.44
CA GLN A 244 -14.23 -6.64 -16.77
C GLN A 244 -13.93 -6.28 -15.31
N THR A 245 -13.15 -7.12 -14.63
CA THR A 245 -12.65 -6.86 -13.28
C THR A 245 -11.74 -5.63 -13.27
N ILE A 246 -10.84 -5.51 -14.24
CA ILE A 246 -9.96 -4.34 -14.36
C ILE A 246 -10.77 -3.06 -14.55
N ASP A 247 -11.78 -3.09 -15.43
CA ASP A 247 -12.69 -1.96 -15.63
C ASP A 247 -13.45 -1.62 -14.34
N SER A 248 -13.92 -2.64 -13.61
CA SER A 248 -14.62 -2.46 -12.34
C SER A 248 -13.72 -1.79 -11.27
N ILE A 249 -12.45 -2.20 -11.17
CA ILE A 249 -11.46 -1.58 -10.27
C ILE A 249 -11.26 -0.10 -10.62
N GLN A 250 -11.14 0.21 -11.91
CA GLN A 250 -10.92 1.56 -12.41
C GLN A 250 -12.12 2.47 -12.13
N HIS A 251 -13.34 2.02 -12.43
CA HIS A 251 -14.57 2.76 -12.14
C HIS A 251 -14.78 2.95 -10.64
N PHE A 252 -14.57 1.91 -9.84
CA PHE A 252 -14.68 1.99 -8.39
C PHE A 252 -13.71 3.02 -7.79
N SER A 253 -12.50 3.09 -8.33
CA SER A 253 -11.46 4.02 -7.87
C SER A 253 -11.66 5.45 -8.36
N ALA A 254 -12.26 5.64 -9.54
CA ALA A 254 -12.48 6.94 -10.15
C ALA A 254 -13.50 7.79 -9.38
N TRP A 255 -13.44 9.11 -9.51
CA TRP A 255 -14.54 9.97 -9.06
C TRP A 255 -15.70 9.94 -10.06
N ASP A 256 -16.86 10.44 -9.64
CA ASP A 256 -18.01 10.59 -10.52
C ASP A 256 -17.70 11.54 -11.69
N GLY A 257 -18.09 11.13 -12.89
CA GLY A 257 -17.84 11.85 -14.14
C GLY A 257 -16.39 11.82 -14.63
N PHE A 258 -15.57 10.86 -14.22
CA PHE A 258 -14.29 10.63 -14.88
C PHE A 258 -14.53 10.18 -16.35
N ALA A 259 -13.90 10.82 -17.32
CA ALA A 259 -14.17 10.60 -18.74
C ALA A 259 -13.10 9.77 -19.46
N ASP A 260 -11.87 9.74 -18.94
CA ASP A 260 -10.69 9.21 -19.62
C ASP A 260 -10.45 7.71 -19.36
N PHE A 261 -11.51 6.91 -19.17
CA PHE A 261 -11.38 5.47 -18.87
C PHE A 261 -10.66 4.68 -19.97
N SER A 262 -10.77 5.11 -21.23
CA SER A 262 -10.09 4.49 -22.36
C SER A 262 -8.56 4.68 -22.34
N LYS A 263 -8.05 5.67 -21.58
CA LYS A 263 -6.62 5.95 -21.47
C LYS A 263 -5.95 5.19 -20.32
N LEU A 264 -6.72 4.51 -19.47
CA LEU A 264 -6.18 3.73 -18.36
C LEU A 264 -5.59 2.40 -18.86
N ALA A 265 -4.54 1.92 -18.17
CA ALA A 265 -3.90 0.65 -18.50
C ALA A 265 -4.90 -0.51 -18.36
N LYS A 266 -4.98 -1.38 -19.36
CA LYS A 266 -5.90 -2.54 -19.36
C LYS A 266 -5.24 -3.86 -19.00
N ILE A 267 -3.92 -3.87 -18.82
CA ILE A 267 -3.15 -5.07 -18.49
C ILE A 267 -2.11 -4.68 -17.44
N PRO A 268 -1.87 -5.51 -16.40
CA PRO A 268 -0.79 -5.27 -15.46
C PRO A 268 0.56 -5.28 -16.17
N THR A 269 1.44 -4.31 -15.88
CA THR A 269 2.78 -4.22 -16.47
C THR A 269 3.86 -4.93 -15.65
N THR A 270 3.48 -5.58 -14.55
CA THR A 270 4.41 -6.33 -13.71
C THR A 270 4.87 -7.61 -14.40
N ALA A 271 6.17 -7.87 -14.42
CA ALA A 271 6.72 -9.15 -14.85
C ALA A 271 6.10 -10.31 -14.06
N LYS A 272 5.73 -11.41 -14.73
CA LYS A 272 5.24 -12.63 -14.08
C LYS A 272 6.26 -13.08 -13.03
N GLN A 273 5.81 -13.25 -11.79
CA GLN A 273 6.58 -13.93 -10.76
C GLN A 273 6.38 -15.44 -10.92
N ASP A 274 7.44 -16.24 -10.75
CA ASP A 274 7.51 -17.72 -10.73
C ASP A 274 6.29 -18.43 -11.33
N SER A 275 6.45 -19.09 -12.47
CA SER A 275 5.42 -19.98 -13.02
C SER A 275 5.36 -21.33 -12.28
N SER A 276 6.39 -21.66 -11.51
CA SER A 276 6.53 -22.95 -10.82
C SER A 276 5.68 -23.07 -9.54
N ARG A 277 4.85 -24.12 -9.49
CA ARG A 277 4.03 -24.54 -8.33
C ARG A 277 4.57 -25.76 -7.59
N LEU A 278 5.79 -26.20 -7.89
CA LEU A 278 6.37 -27.46 -7.39
C LEU A 278 6.31 -27.61 -5.86
N VAL A 279 6.56 -26.53 -5.11
CA VAL A 279 6.51 -26.56 -3.64
C VAL A 279 5.08 -26.79 -3.14
N GLN A 280 4.11 -26.09 -3.71
CA GLN A 280 2.70 -26.24 -3.38
C GLN A 280 2.21 -27.64 -3.73
N ASP A 281 2.49 -28.10 -4.95
CA ASP A 281 2.04 -29.40 -5.45
C ASP A 281 2.61 -30.56 -4.61
N SER A 282 3.89 -30.45 -4.23
CA SER A 282 4.54 -31.43 -3.33
C SER A 282 3.88 -31.46 -1.95
N TYR A 283 3.55 -30.29 -1.39
CA TYR A 283 2.89 -30.20 -0.08
C TYR A 283 1.45 -30.74 -0.11
N LEU A 284 0.68 -30.39 -1.14
CA LEU A 284 -0.68 -30.90 -1.34
C LEU A 284 -0.67 -32.43 -1.49
N THR A 285 0.25 -32.97 -2.28
CA THR A 285 0.42 -34.42 -2.45
C THR A 285 0.78 -35.10 -1.12
N LYS A 286 1.74 -34.55 -0.36
CA LYS A 286 2.17 -35.11 0.92
C LYS A 286 1.06 -35.13 1.99
N THR A 287 0.18 -34.12 1.98
CA THR A 287 -0.86 -33.94 3.01
C THR A 287 -2.24 -34.47 2.60
N GLY A 288 -2.44 -34.83 1.33
CA GLY A 288 -3.75 -35.20 0.78
C GLY A 288 -4.74 -34.03 0.67
N LYS A 289 -4.30 -32.79 0.90
CA LYS A 289 -5.11 -31.57 0.78
C LYS A 289 -5.19 -31.10 -0.67
N LYS A 290 -6.17 -30.25 -0.97
CA LYS A 290 -6.41 -29.63 -2.27
C LYS A 290 -6.16 -28.13 -2.20
N SER A 291 -5.89 -27.50 -3.35
CA SER A 291 -5.68 -26.05 -3.42
C SER A 291 -6.87 -25.24 -2.90
N VAL A 292 -8.10 -25.75 -3.09
CA VAL A 292 -9.36 -25.15 -2.61
C VAL A 292 -9.45 -25.10 -1.07
N ASP A 293 -8.73 -25.97 -0.36
CA ASP A 293 -8.68 -25.96 1.11
C ASP A 293 -7.94 -24.72 1.64
N PHE A 294 -7.22 -24.01 0.77
CA PHE A 294 -6.47 -22.79 1.07
C PHE A 294 -7.06 -21.55 0.39
N GLU A 295 -8.26 -21.66 -0.18
CA GLU A 295 -8.96 -20.54 -0.77
C GLU A 295 -9.23 -19.46 0.27
N PHE A 296 -8.84 -18.22 -0.01
CA PHE A 296 -9.13 -17.11 0.89
C PHE A 296 -10.54 -16.63 0.62
N ARG A 297 -11.54 -17.14 1.34
CA ARG A 297 -12.95 -16.90 1.01
C ARG A 297 -13.36 -15.45 1.23
N LYS A 298 -14.25 -14.96 0.34
CA LYS A 298 -14.91 -13.66 0.46
C LYS A 298 -15.94 -13.70 1.58
N ILE A 299 -16.03 -12.63 2.37
CA ILE A 299 -17.11 -12.44 3.34
C ILE A 299 -18.40 -12.09 2.59
N VAL A 300 -19.46 -12.84 2.88
CA VAL A 300 -20.81 -12.56 2.42
C VAL A 300 -21.57 -11.95 3.58
N VAL A 301 -21.96 -10.68 3.46
CA VAL A 301 -22.83 -10.03 4.44
C VAL A 301 -24.26 -10.42 4.10
N SER A 302 -24.92 -11.13 5.01
CA SER A 302 -26.35 -11.42 4.98
C SER A 302 -27.17 -10.20 5.40
#